data_AF-A0A948CXQ8-F1
#
_entry.id   AF-A0A948CXQ8-F1
#
_cell.length_a   1.000
_cell.length_b   1.000
_cell.length_c   1.000
_cell.angle_alpha   90.00
_cell.angle_beta   90.00
_cell.angle_gamma   90.00
#
_symmetry.space_group_name_H-M   'P 1'
#
loop_
_entity.id
_entity.type
_entity.pdbx_description
1 polymer ?
#
loop_
_entity_poly.entity_id
_entity_poly.type
_entity_poly.pdbx_seq_one_letter_code
_entity_poly.pdbx_strand_id
1 'polypeptide(L)'
;STTHNKDDVRYQYAIDNTDKQFLFIIHDDVEFRNDIVDLYLQTITAKPQTAIVGDLGQCWRCHHSDECNPKRIMEGYRPSPHWPMAIQKSQLNDPKPKKGSFTCRINEWCCMLNVAITKEISEKSRSLFGNYYSRADVGAYWFYQAIKLGYHIADPLPVESLPQQININERSEWYQHGFQGHSGHSVWVDQGSGKQQYKAADVRARIKNQFGIDLSTLSLPPSPETST
;
A
#
# COMPACT_ATOMS: atom_id res chain seq x y z
N SER A 1 32.98 10.48 4.20
CA SER A 1 32.03 9.46 3.71
C SER A 1 30.88 9.43 4.69
N THR A 2 29.75 10.06 4.38
CA THR A 2 28.53 9.88 5.18
C THR A 2 27.97 8.53 4.81
N THR A 3 28.28 7.52 5.62
CA THR A 3 27.59 6.23 5.60
C THR A 3 26.14 6.52 5.93
N HIS A 4 25.28 6.60 4.91
CA HIS A 4 23.84 6.64 5.12
C HIS A 4 23.45 5.39 5.91
N ASN A 5 22.84 5.59 7.08
CA ASN A 5 22.40 4.48 7.89
C ASN A 5 21.20 3.83 7.18
N LYS A 6 21.35 2.56 6.78
CA LYS A 6 20.26 1.83 6.15
C LYS A 6 19.02 1.75 7.06
N ASP A 7 19.24 1.83 8.37
CA ASP A 7 18.17 1.78 9.37
C ASP A 7 17.25 3.01 9.32
N ASP A 8 17.68 4.11 8.69
CA ASP A 8 16.87 5.31 8.46
C ASP A 8 15.82 5.10 7.34
N VAL A 9 15.95 4.01 6.57
CA VAL A 9 14.94 3.63 5.59
C VAL A 9 13.75 2.99 6.28
N ARG A 10 12.54 3.37 5.85
CA ARG A 10 11.28 2.84 6.39
C ARG A 10 11.33 1.32 6.52
N TYR A 11 10.91 0.83 7.68
CA TYR A 11 10.82 -0.59 8.02
C TYR A 11 12.18 -1.33 8.12
N GLN A 12 13.29 -0.75 7.67
CA GLN A 12 14.56 -1.47 7.52
C GLN A 12 15.12 -1.93 8.86
N TYR A 13 15.07 -1.08 9.89
CA TYR A 13 15.49 -1.46 11.23
C TYR A 13 14.75 -2.72 11.73
N ALA A 14 13.43 -2.78 11.53
CA ALA A 14 12.62 -3.93 11.94
C ALA A 14 12.94 -5.19 11.12
N ILE A 15 13.11 -5.05 9.80
CA ILE A 15 13.52 -6.16 8.91
C ILE A 15 14.87 -6.73 9.36
N ASP A 16 15.84 -5.88 9.70
CA ASP A 16 17.18 -6.32 10.04
C ASP A 16 17.27 -6.96 11.42
N ASN A 17 16.52 -6.47 12.40
CA ASN A 17 16.65 -6.85 13.81
C ASN A 17 15.61 -7.87 14.31
N THR A 18 14.57 -8.19 13.53
CA THR A 18 13.58 -9.18 13.94
C THR A 18 14.16 -10.60 13.97
N ASP A 19 13.75 -11.39 14.97
CA ASP A 19 14.01 -12.83 15.09
C ASP A 19 12.91 -13.68 14.41
N LYS A 20 11.85 -13.03 13.91
CA LYS A 20 10.71 -13.70 13.27
C LYS A 20 10.98 -13.95 11.79
N GLN A 21 10.41 -15.06 11.29
CA GLN A 21 10.49 -15.41 9.87
C GLN A 21 9.65 -14.46 8.99
N PHE A 22 8.57 -13.93 9.55
CA PHE A 22 7.64 -13.05 8.87
C PHE A 22 7.48 -11.75 9.64
N LEU A 23 7.36 -10.65 8.92
CA LEU A 23 7.16 -9.32 9.48
C LEU A 23 5.88 -8.71 8.89
N PHE A 24 4.93 -8.36 9.74
CA PHE A 24 3.70 -7.68 9.34
C PHE A 24 3.91 -6.17 9.42
N ILE A 25 3.68 -5.47 8.32
CA ILE A 25 3.80 -4.02 8.18
C ILE A 25 2.39 -3.43 8.09
N ILE A 26 2.15 -2.38 8.88
CA ILE A 26 0.88 -1.66 8.94
C ILE A 26 1.12 -0.16 8.97
N HIS A 27 0.20 0.60 8.36
CA HIS A 27 0.04 2.02 8.65
C HIS A 27 -0.83 2.21 9.88
N ASP A 28 -0.75 3.39 10.47
CA ASP A 28 -1.48 3.77 11.69
C ASP A 28 -2.95 4.14 11.42
N ASP A 29 -3.36 4.22 10.15
CA ASP A 29 -4.72 4.53 9.69
C ASP A 29 -5.48 3.32 9.11
N VAL A 30 -5.17 2.12 9.61
CA VAL A 30 -5.86 0.86 9.29
C VAL A 30 -6.78 0.42 10.43
N GLU A 31 -8.05 0.20 10.13
CA GLU A 31 -9.02 -0.47 11.01
C GLU A 31 -9.10 -1.95 10.65
N PHE A 32 -8.78 -2.85 11.60
CA PHE A 32 -8.98 -4.29 11.44
C PHE A 32 -10.39 -4.71 11.89
N ARG A 33 -11.01 -5.60 11.12
CA ARG A 33 -12.36 -6.15 11.35
C ARG A 33 -12.37 -7.67 11.45
N ASN A 34 -11.31 -8.32 10.96
CA ASN A 34 -11.10 -9.76 11.04
C ASN A 34 -9.59 -10.07 11.16
N ASP A 35 -9.23 -11.34 11.37
CA ASP A 35 -7.84 -11.77 11.58
C ASP A 35 -7.04 -11.83 10.27
N ILE A 36 -6.65 -10.65 9.78
CA ILE A 36 -5.84 -10.54 8.56
C ILE A 36 -4.43 -11.12 8.73
N VAL A 37 -3.93 -11.19 9.97
CA VAL A 37 -2.59 -11.70 10.26
C VAL A 37 -2.56 -13.20 10.02
N ASP A 38 -3.55 -13.94 10.52
CA ASP A 38 -3.68 -15.37 10.26
C ASP A 38 -3.86 -15.66 8.76
N LEU A 39 -4.74 -14.90 8.07
CA LEU A 39 -4.91 -15.05 6.61
C LEU A 39 -3.61 -14.85 5.85
N TYR A 40 -2.84 -13.80 6.17
CA TYR A 40 -1.57 -13.53 5.50
C TYR A 40 -0.50 -14.56 5.85
N LEU A 41 -0.47 -15.05 7.10
CA LEU A 41 0.46 -16.08 7.53
C LEU A 41 0.19 -17.41 6.81
N GLN A 42 -1.06 -17.84 6.72
CA GLN A 42 -1.45 -19.02 5.96
C GLN A 42 -1.09 -18.86 4.47
N THR A 43 -1.34 -17.68 3.90
CA THR A 43 -1.03 -17.41 2.50
C THR A 43 0.48 -17.41 2.21
N ILE A 44 1.30 -16.76 3.03
CA ILE A 44 2.75 -16.67 2.79
C ILE A 44 3.45 -18.01 3.00
N THR A 45 2.90 -18.87 3.86
CA THR A 45 3.44 -20.20 4.17
C THR A 45 2.94 -21.27 3.19
N ALA A 46 1.77 -21.09 2.57
CA ALA A 46 1.19 -22.05 1.62
C ALA A 46 2.06 -22.30 0.38
N LYS A 47 2.87 -21.31 -0.02
CA LYS A 47 3.78 -21.43 -1.17
C LYS A 47 5.19 -21.03 -0.80
N PRO A 48 6.17 -21.94 -0.89
CA PRO A 48 7.58 -21.60 -0.71
C PRO A 48 7.99 -20.44 -1.60
N GLN A 49 8.96 -19.65 -1.16
CA GLN A 49 9.48 -18.49 -1.90
C GLN A 49 8.47 -17.35 -2.13
N THR A 50 7.37 -17.30 -1.37
CA THR A 50 6.52 -16.10 -1.32
C THR A 50 7.22 -15.00 -0.53
N ALA A 51 7.57 -13.90 -1.21
CA ALA A 51 8.29 -12.78 -0.64
C ALA A 51 7.38 -11.85 0.15
N ILE A 52 6.16 -11.62 -0.35
CA ILE A 52 5.23 -10.64 0.21
C ILE A 52 3.77 -11.06 -0.06
N VAL A 53 2.92 -10.80 0.94
CA VAL A 53 1.47 -10.95 0.87
C VAL A 53 0.79 -9.64 1.24
N GLY A 54 -0.21 -9.20 0.49
CA GLY A 54 -0.96 -7.99 0.84
C GLY A 54 -1.92 -7.55 -0.25
N ASP A 55 -2.41 -6.32 -0.16
CA ASP A 55 -3.27 -5.73 -1.19
C ASP A 55 -2.45 -5.38 -2.44
N LEU A 56 -2.63 -6.16 -3.51
CA LEU A 56 -2.01 -5.88 -4.80
C LEU A 56 -2.78 -4.77 -5.49
N GLY A 57 -2.12 -3.67 -5.83
CA GLY A 57 -2.80 -2.63 -6.61
C GLY A 57 -2.24 -1.23 -6.49
N GLN A 58 -3.15 -0.25 -6.45
CA GLN A 58 -2.97 1.18 -6.76
C GLN A 58 -2.69 1.53 -8.23
N CYS A 59 -3.25 0.75 -9.13
CA CYS A 59 -3.06 0.96 -10.56
C CYS A 59 -3.84 2.17 -11.11
N TRP A 60 -4.52 3.02 -10.34
CA TRP A 60 -5.33 4.13 -10.92
C TRP A 60 -4.51 5.13 -11.75
N ARG A 61 -3.18 5.20 -11.53
CA ARG A 61 -2.25 5.97 -12.37
C ARG A 61 -1.72 5.18 -13.57
N CYS A 62 -1.88 3.86 -13.61
CA CYS A 62 -1.44 2.99 -14.70
C CYS A 62 -2.43 3.06 -15.88
N HIS A 63 -1.93 3.14 -17.11
CA HIS A 63 -2.82 3.16 -18.29
C HIS A 63 -3.59 1.86 -18.52
N HIS A 64 -3.11 0.72 -18.00
CA HIS A 64 -3.83 -0.55 -18.06
C HIS A 64 -4.92 -0.69 -16.98
N SER A 65 -5.18 0.35 -16.17
CA SER A 65 -6.10 0.24 -15.04
C SER A 65 -7.55 -0.04 -15.45
N ASP A 66 -7.89 0.08 -16.72
CA ASP A 66 -9.25 -0.10 -17.22
C ASP A 66 -9.51 -1.56 -17.67
N GLU A 67 -8.44 -2.33 -17.87
CA GLU A 67 -8.48 -3.74 -18.30
C GLU A 67 -7.82 -4.70 -17.29
N CYS A 68 -6.90 -4.21 -16.46
CA CYS A 68 -6.12 -5.00 -15.52
C CYS A 68 -6.64 -4.83 -14.09
N ASN A 69 -6.81 -5.93 -13.37
CA ASN A 69 -7.14 -5.95 -11.95
C ASN A 69 -6.28 -6.98 -11.18
N PRO A 70 -6.22 -6.89 -9.84
CA PRO A 70 -5.45 -7.80 -9.00
C PRO A 70 -5.79 -9.28 -9.21
N LYS A 71 -7.08 -9.63 -9.36
CA LYS A 71 -7.55 -11.00 -9.59
C LYS A 71 -6.93 -11.61 -10.85
N ARG A 72 -6.97 -10.90 -11.97
CA ARG A 72 -6.32 -11.33 -13.24
C ARG A 72 -4.82 -11.53 -13.06
N ILE A 73 -4.13 -10.63 -12.34
CA ILE A 73 -2.68 -10.78 -12.08
C ILE A 73 -2.40 -12.06 -11.27
N MET A 74 -3.21 -12.35 -10.24
CA MET A 74 -3.09 -13.58 -9.44
C MET A 74 -3.33 -14.84 -10.29
N GLU A 75 -4.22 -14.77 -11.27
CA GLU A 75 -4.51 -15.84 -12.24
C GLU A 75 -3.45 -15.97 -13.36
N GLY A 76 -2.40 -15.13 -13.35
CA GLY A 76 -1.26 -15.23 -14.27
C GLY A 76 -1.30 -14.27 -15.46
N TYR A 77 -2.36 -13.46 -15.62
CA TYR A 77 -2.39 -12.40 -16.63
C TYR A 77 -1.30 -11.35 -16.35
N ARG A 78 -0.68 -10.82 -17.40
CA ARG A 78 0.25 -9.69 -17.32
C ARG A 78 -0.12 -8.67 -18.39
N PRO A 79 -0.31 -7.39 -18.04
CA PRO A 79 -0.77 -6.36 -18.99
C PRO A 79 0.30 -5.99 -20.02
N SER A 80 1.58 -6.23 -19.72
CA SER A 80 2.66 -6.06 -20.67
C SER A 80 3.85 -6.98 -20.33
N PRO A 81 4.78 -7.21 -21.27
CA PRO A 81 6.04 -7.92 -21.00
C PRO A 81 6.94 -7.23 -19.96
N HIS A 82 6.69 -5.95 -19.67
CA HIS A 82 7.48 -5.14 -18.75
C HIS A 82 6.84 -5.02 -17.35
N TRP A 83 5.70 -5.68 -17.11
CA TRP A 83 5.05 -5.68 -15.81
C TRP A 83 6.05 -6.08 -14.71
N PRO A 84 6.10 -5.39 -13.55
CA PRO A 84 5.14 -4.39 -13.03
C PRO A 84 5.34 -2.93 -13.47
N MET A 85 6.15 -2.66 -14.49
CA MET A 85 6.31 -1.31 -15.05
C MET A 85 5.22 -0.98 -16.05
N ALA A 86 4.72 0.25 -16.00
CA ALA A 86 3.81 0.80 -17.01
C ALA A 86 3.94 2.32 -17.15
N ILE A 87 3.52 2.86 -18.29
CA ILE A 87 3.39 4.30 -18.49
C ILE A 87 2.22 4.82 -17.63
N GLN A 88 2.39 5.98 -16.99
CA GLN A 88 1.31 6.60 -16.23
C GLN A 88 0.26 7.21 -17.18
N LYS A 89 -1.03 7.18 -16.83
CA LYS A 89 -2.14 7.76 -17.60
C LYS A 89 -1.89 9.22 -17.99
N SER A 90 -1.33 10.01 -17.08
CA SER A 90 -0.96 11.41 -17.31
C SER A 90 0.08 11.62 -18.41
N GLN A 91 0.79 10.57 -18.82
CA GLN A 91 1.84 10.63 -19.83
C GLN A 91 1.44 9.99 -21.16
N LEU A 92 0.23 9.46 -21.30
CA LEU A 92 -0.21 8.78 -22.54
C LEU A 92 -0.19 9.70 -23.77
N ASN A 93 -0.53 10.97 -23.58
CA ASN A 93 -0.57 11.97 -24.64
C ASN A 93 0.70 12.86 -24.67
N ASP A 94 1.70 12.55 -23.85
CA ASP A 94 2.97 13.28 -23.87
C ASP A 94 3.75 12.89 -25.14
N PRO A 95 4.15 13.84 -26.01
CA PRO A 95 4.93 13.55 -27.21
C PRO A 95 6.33 12.98 -26.90
N LYS A 96 6.78 13.07 -25.64
CA LYS A 96 8.03 12.46 -25.14
C LYS A 96 7.75 11.75 -23.81
N PRO A 97 6.99 10.65 -23.81
CA PRO A 97 6.61 9.97 -22.58
C PRO A 97 7.87 9.47 -21.86
N LYS A 98 7.94 9.66 -20.55
CA LYS A 98 9.04 9.10 -19.75
C LYS A 98 8.96 7.58 -19.79
N LYS A 99 10.11 6.91 -19.66
CA LYS A 99 10.17 5.45 -19.48
C LYS A 99 9.23 5.04 -18.33
N GLY A 100 8.56 3.89 -18.48
CA GLY A 100 7.51 3.43 -17.56
C GLY A 100 7.90 3.53 -16.09
N SER A 101 6.92 3.84 -15.24
CA SER A 101 7.05 3.92 -13.79
C SER A 101 6.68 2.57 -13.17
N PHE A 102 7.15 2.30 -11.95
CA PHE A 102 6.68 1.16 -11.15
C PHE A 102 5.29 1.50 -10.59
N THR A 103 4.23 1.10 -11.31
CA THR A 103 2.85 1.47 -11.00
C THR A 103 2.05 0.36 -10.31
N CYS A 104 2.55 -0.88 -10.32
CA CYS A 104 1.92 -2.02 -9.68
C CYS A 104 2.82 -2.52 -8.54
N ARG A 105 2.22 -2.80 -7.37
CA ARG A 105 2.91 -3.27 -6.16
C ARG A 105 1.93 -3.89 -5.17
N ILE A 106 2.44 -4.66 -4.21
CA ILE A 106 1.73 -4.86 -2.95
C ILE A 106 1.90 -3.59 -2.12
N ASN A 107 0.78 -3.07 -1.60
CA ASN A 107 0.80 -1.86 -0.79
C ASN A 107 1.37 -2.13 0.61
N GLU A 108 2.21 -1.22 1.06
CA GLU A 108 2.91 -1.30 2.35
C GLU A 108 2.05 -0.86 3.54
N TRP A 109 0.81 -0.40 3.31
CA TRP A 109 -0.10 -0.02 4.39
C TRP A 109 -0.63 -1.20 5.20
N CYS A 110 -0.62 -2.40 4.63
CA CYS A 110 -1.04 -3.64 5.29
C CYS A 110 -0.51 -4.84 4.48
N CYS A 111 0.67 -5.32 4.84
CA CYS A 111 1.31 -6.45 4.15
C CYS A 111 2.17 -7.30 5.08
N MET A 112 2.45 -8.52 4.68
CA MET A 112 3.36 -9.44 5.37
C MET A 112 4.56 -9.76 4.48
N LEU A 113 5.76 -9.59 5.04
CA LEU A 113 7.03 -9.87 4.38
C LEU A 113 7.62 -11.18 4.88
N ASN A 114 8.23 -11.96 3.99
CA ASN A 114 9.19 -12.99 4.35
C ASN A 114 10.54 -12.33 4.59
N VAL A 115 11.05 -12.37 5.82
CA VAL A 115 12.22 -11.59 6.25
C VAL A 115 13.49 -12.08 5.54
N ALA A 116 13.69 -13.39 5.43
CA ALA A 116 14.88 -13.95 4.78
C ALA A 116 14.94 -13.57 3.29
N ILE A 117 13.81 -13.73 2.58
CA ILE A 117 13.70 -13.35 1.17
C ILE A 117 13.87 -11.84 1.00
N THR A 118 13.32 -11.04 1.92
CA THR A 118 13.44 -9.58 1.85
C THR A 118 14.89 -9.13 1.96
N LYS A 119 15.66 -9.70 2.90
CA LYS A 119 17.10 -9.47 3.03
C LYS A 119 17.86 -9.90 1.76
N GLU A 120 17.55 -11.07 1.22
CA GLU A 120 18.18 -11.58 0.01
C GLU A 120 17.92 -10.68 -1.22
N ILE A 121 16.69 -10.20 -1.40
CA ILE A 121 16.35 -9.23 -2.46
C ILE A 121 17.16 -7.95 -2.27
N SER A 122 17.27 -7.45 -1.04
CA SER A 122 18.04 -6.26 -0.73
C SER A 122 19.52 -6.41 -1.05
N GLU A 123 20.13 -7.55 -0.73
CA GLU A 123 21.52 -7.85 -1.06
C GLU A 123 21.75 -7.94 -2.58
N LYS A 124 20.89 -8.69 -3.29
CA LYS A 124 21.05 -8.94 -4.74
C LYS A 124 20.75 -7.72 -5.61
N SER A 125 19.80 -6.89 -5.19
CA SER A 125 19.30 -5.77 -6.00
C SER A 125 19.71 -4.39 -5.50
N ARG A 126 20.31 -4.30 -4.29
CA ARG A 126 20.57 -3.04 -3.58
C ARG A 126 19.30 -2.19 -3.40
N SER A 127 18.15 -2.86 -3.25
CA SER A 127 16.84 -2.24 -3.07
C SER A 127 16.26 -2.62 -1.70
N LEU A 128 15.92 -1.63 -0.89
CA LEU A 128 15.24 -1.84 0.40
C LEU A 128 13.73 -1.68 0.22
N PHE A 129 12.93 -2.45 0.96
CA PHE A 129 11.46 -2.44 0.81
C PHE A 129 10.86 -1.04 1.04
N GLY A 130 11.36 -0.30 2.04
CA GLY A 130 10.87 1.04 2.37
C GLY A 130 11.35 2.18 1.47
N ASN A 131 12.10 1.90 0.39
CA ASN A 131 12.65 2.95 -0.47
C ASN A 131 11.63 3.50 -1.47
N TYR A 132 11.76 4.81 -1.73
CA TYR A 132 11.26 5.43 -2.95
C TYR A 132 12.29 5.29 -4.07
N TYR A 133 11.83 5.10 -5.30
CA TYR A 133 12.71 5.08 -6.47
C TYR A 133 12.07 5.78 -7.66
N SER A 134 12.78 6.75 -8.25
CA SER A 134 12.37 7.43 -9.49
C SER A 134 10.91 7.93 -9.48
N ARG A 135 10.45 8.50 -8.36
CA ARG A 135 9.06 8.98 -8.12
C ARG A 135 7.98 7.90 -8.13
N ALA A 136 8.35 6.62 -8.18
CA ALA A 136 7.44 5.55 -7.83
C ALA A 136 7.20 5.54 -6.32
N ASP A 137 6.09 4.94 -5.91
CA ASP A 137 5.71 4.85 -4.51
C ASP A 137 6.61 3.89 -3.72
N VAL A 138 6.47 3.89 -2.39
CA VAL A 138 7.23 3.03 -1.48
C VAL A 138 7.11 1.57 -1.91
N GLY A 139 8.23 0.85 -1.92
CA GLY A 139 8.27 -0.59 -2.20
C GLY A 139 8.01 -0.98 -3.66
N ALA A 140 7.63 -0.06 -4.54
CA ALA A 140 7.30 -0.38 -5.93
C ALA A 140 8.50 -0.94 -6.72
N TYR A 141 9.68 -0.36 -6.51
CA TYR A 141 10.91 -0.86 -7.14
C TYR A 141 11.38 -2.18 -6.51
N TRP A 142 11.27 -2.32 -5.20
CA TRP A 142 11.56 -3.58 -4.52
C TRP A 142 10.65 -4.71 -5.03
N PHE A 143 9.37 -4.43 -5.24
CA PHE A 143 8.40 -5.37 -5.80
C PHE A 143 8.81 -5.84 -7.20
N TYR A 144 9.24 -4.92 -8.06
CA TYR A 144 9.83 -5.25 -9.36
C TYR A 144 11.03 -6.20 -9.22
N GLN A 145 11.93 -5.95 -8.26
CA GLN A 145 13.09 -6.81 -8.03
C GLN A 145 12.69 -8.20 -7.51
N ALA A 146 11.70 -8.29 -6.62
CA ALA A 146 11.16 -9.56 -6.14
C ALA A 146 10.69 -10.44 -7.30
N ILE A 147 9.92 -9.85 -8.23
CA ILE A 147 9.42 -10.54 -9.43
C ILE A 147 10.58 -10.93 -10.36
N LYS A 148 11.51 -10.00 -10.62
CA LYS A 148 12.68 -10.25 -11.49
C LYS A 148 13.56 -11.38 -10.96
N LEU A 149 13.67 -11.50 -9.64
CA LEU A 149 14.43 -12.57 -8.97
C LEU A 149 13.64 -13.89 -8.86
N GLY A 150 12.39 -13.93 -9.34
CA GLY A 150 11.57 -15.14 -9.41
C GLY A 150 10.77 -15.46 -8.15
N TYR A 151 10.71 -14.55 -7.17
CA TYR A 151 9.91 -14.77 -5.96
C TYR A 151 8.41 -14.65 -6.24
N HIS A 152 7.63 -15.38 -5.46
CA HIS A 152 6.19 -15.29 -5.50
C HIS A 152 5.69 -14.09 -4.71
N ILE A 153 4.60 -13.51 -5.19
CA ILE A 153 3.82 -12.48 -4.52
C ILE A 153 2.38 -12.98 -4.46
N ALA A 154 1.64 -12.59 -3.43
CA ALA A 154 0.25 -13.02 -3.29
C ALA A 154 -0.64 -11.90 -2.76
N ASP A 155 -1.89 -11.95 -3.20
CA ASP A 155 -3.00 -11.21 -2.62
C ASP A 155 -4.13 -12.22 -2.37
N PRO A 156 -4.45 -12.54 -1.12
CA PRO A 156 -5.47 -13.53 -0.79
C PRO A 156 -6.90 -12.99 -0.91
N LEU A 157 -7.06 -11.68 -1.12
CA LEU A 157 -8.35 -11.02 -1.29
C LEU A 157 -8.34 -10.17 -2.57
N PRO A 158 -7.98 -10.75 -3.74
CA PRO A 158 -7.72 -9.96 -4.93
C PRO A 158 -9.03 -9.43 -5.51
N VAL A 159 -9.11 -8.10 -5.63
CA VAL A 159 -10.33 -7.47 -6.11
C VAL A 159 -10.48 -7.59 -7.63
N GLU A 160 -11.72 -7.82 -8.08
CA GLU A 160 -12.08 -7.82 -9.50
C GLU A 160 -12.44 -6.40 -9.99
N SER A 161 -12.98 -5.58 -9.07
CA SER A 161 -13.44 -4.22 -9.31
C SER A 161 -12.30 -3.23 -9.54
N LEU A 162 -12.51 -2.29 -10.47
CA LEU A 162 -11.54 -1.24 -10.82
C LEU A 162 -11.28 -0.26 -9.65
N PRO A 163 -10.13 0.45 -9.64
CA PRO A 163 -9.71 1.33 -8.54
C PRO A 163 -10.68 2.47 -8.15
N GLN A 164 -11.73 2.75 -8.92
CA GLN A 164 -12.76 3.73 -8.53
C GLN A 164 -13.84 3.14 -7.61
N GLN A 165 -13.78 1.83 -7.29
CA GLN A 165 -14.82 1.11 -6.54
C GLN A 165 -14.33 0.59 -5.17
N ILE A 166 -13.37 1.29 -4.55
CA ILE A 166 -12.65 0.88 -3.32
C ILE A 166 -13.58 0.66 -2.11
N ASN A 167 -14.81 1.21 -2.13
CA ASN A 167 -15.67 1.23 -0.94
C ASN A 167 -16.53 -0.01 -0.70
N ILE A 168 -16.53 -1.02 -1.57
CA ILE A 168 -17.29 -2.27 -1.33
C ILE A 168 -16.52 -3.43 -1.96
N ASN A 169 -15.60 -4.03 -1.20
CA ASN A 169 -14.91 -5.23 -1.63
C ASN A 169 -14.75 -6.18 -0.44
N GLU A 170 -14.56 -7.47 -0.70
CA GLU A 170 -14.37 -8.49 0.35
C GLU A 170 -13.26 -8.10 1.33
N ARG A 171 -12.26 -7.31 0.91
CA ARG A 171 -11.21 -6.78 1.79
C ARG A 171 -11.75 -5.88 2.91
N SER A 172 -12.83 -5.13 2.69
CA SER A 172 -13.44 -4.29 3.74
C SER A 172 -14.09 -5.08 4.88
N GLU A 173 -14.30 -6.38 4.71
CA GLU A 173 -14.70 -7.29 5.79
C GLU A 173 -13.51 -7.67 6.69
N TRP A 174 -12.28 -7.52 6.20
CA TRP A 174 -11.05 -7.83 6.93
C TRP A 174 -10.41 -6.60 7.53
N TYR A 175 -10.26 -5.54 6.73
CA TYR A 175 -9.74 -4.26 7.19
C TYR A 175 -10.14 -3.10 6.28
N GLN A 176 -10.14 -1.88 6.83
CA GLN A 176 -10.32 -0.64 6.10
C GLN A 176 -9.07 0.24 6.26
N HIS A 177 -8.48 0.66 5.13
CA HIS A 177 -7.40 1.65 5.10
C HIS A 177 -7.96 3.00 4.64
N GLY A 178 -7.81 4.04 5.47
CA GLY A 178 -8.38 5.36 5.24
C GLY A 178 -9.88 5.45 5.53
N PHE A 179 -10.23 5.89 6.74
CA PHE A 179 -11.64 6.21 7.07
C PHE A 179 -12.16 7.34 6.18
N GLN A 180 -13.44 7.28 5.78
CA GLN A 180 -14.08 8.23 4.85
C GLN A 180 -13.46 8.30 3.44
N GLY A 181 -12.65 7.30 3.03
CA GLY A 181 -12.08 7.22 1.69
C GLY A 181 -10.84 8.10 1.49
N HIS A 182 -10.23 8.57 2.58
CA HIS A 182 -9.08 9.46 2.58
C HIS A 182 -8.03 8.91 3.55
N SER A 183 -6.77 8.80 3.10
CA SER A 183 -5.66 8.41 3.98
C SER A 183 -5.37 9.54 4.98
N GLY A 184 -4.79 9.21 6.12
CA GLY A 184 -4.43 10.21 7.14
C GLY A 184 -3.58 11.35 6.55
N HIS A 185 -2.69 11.04 5.60
CA HIS A 185 -1.86 12.04 4.93
C HIS A 185 -2.65 13.09 4.13
N SER A 186 -3.75 12.68 3.47
CA SER A 186 -4.56 13.59 2.63
C SER A 186 -5.33 14.66 3.41
N VAL A 187 -5.38 14.53 4.74
CA VAL A 187 -5.97 15.51 5.66
C VAL A 187 -4.96 16.61 6.01
N TRP A 188 -3.66 16.29 5.96
CA TRP A 188 -2.58 17.22 6.27
C TRP A 188 -2.04 17.95 5.03
N VAL A 189 -2.06 17.28 3.87
CA VAL A 189 -1.44 17.75 2.62
C VAL A 189 -2.43 17.68 1.45
N ASP A 190 -2.49 18.74 0.65
CA ASP A 190 -3.24 18.74 -0.61
C ASP A 190 -2.51 17.87 -1.65
N GLN A 191 -3.20 16.85 -2.15
CA GLN A 191 -2.67 15.91 -3.14
C GLN A 191 -3.16 16.20 -4.57
N GLY A 192 -3.70 17.39 -4.82
CA GLY A 192 -4.17 17.86 -6.13
C GLY A 192 -5.69 18.02 -6.26
N SER A 193 -6.42 17.79 -5.17
CA SER A 193 -7.89 17.90 -5.11
C SER A 193 -8.39 18.68 -3.89
N GLY A 194 -7.50 19.45 -3.25
CA GLY A 194 -7.74 20.08 -1.96
C GLY A 194 -7.36 19.17 -0.79
N LYS A 195 -7.18 19.78 0.38
CA LYS A 195 -7.04 19.04 1.64
C LYS A 195 -8.37 18.37 2.00
N GLN A 196 -8.32 17.09 2.31
CA GLN A 196 -9.50 16.35 2.76
C GLN A 196 -9.82 16.72 4.21
N GLN A 197 -11.11 16.70 4.56
CA GLN A 197 -11.56 16.99 5.92
C GLN A 197 -12.45 15.87 6.43
N TYR A 198 -12.16 15.38 7.63
CA TYR A 198 -13.07 14.48 8.32
C TYR A 198 -14.31 15.23 8.78
N LYS A 199 -15.47 14.61 8.58
CA LYS A 199 -16.71 15.13 9.16
C LYS A 199 -16.69 14.90 10.67
N ALA A 200 -16.54 15.98 11.44
CA ALA A 200 -16.39 15.92 12.90
C ALA A 200 -17.55 15.17 13.59
N ALA A 201 -18.79 15.32 13.09
CA ALA A 201 -19.96 14.60 13.60
C ALA A 201 -19.80 13.08 13.45
N ASP A 202 -19.32 12.61 12.30
CA ASP A 202 -19.11 11.19 12.02
C ASP A 202 -17.97 10.62 12.88
N VAL A 203 -16.90 11.37 13.07
CA VAL A 203 -15.79 10.98 13.96
C VAL A 203 -16.30 10.82 15.39
N ARG A 204 -17.08 11.77 15.91
CA ARG A 204 -17.66 11.70 17.26
C ARG A 204 -18.64 10.54 17.40
N ALA A 205 -19.53 10.36 16.43
CA ALA A 205 -20.47 9.25 16.41
C ALA A 205 -19.74 7.90 16.41
N ARG A 206 -18.67 7.78 15.62
CA ARG A 206 -17.83 6.59 15.57
C ARG A 206 -17.12 6.32 16.89
N ILE A 207 -16.50 7.33 17.51
CA ILE A 207 -15.83 7.18 18.82
C ILE A 207 -16.83 6.74 19.89
N LYS A 208 -18.03 7.34 19.90
CA LYS A 208 -19.11 6.95 20.81
C LYS A 208 -19.58 5.52 20.58
N ASN A 209 -19.80 5.13 19.33
CA ASN A 209 -20.31 3.80 18.99
C ASN A 209 -19.28 2.69 19.21
N GLN A 210 -17.99 2.94 18.93
CA GLN A 210 -16.94 1.93 19.03
C GLN A 210 -16.35 1.81 20.43
N PHE A 211 -16.19 2.94 21.14
CA PHE A 211 -15.47 2.96 22.42
C PHE A 211 -16.35 3.39 23.60
N GLY A 212 -17.63 3.75 23.36
CA GLY A 212 -18.53 4.25 24.40
C GLY A 212 -18.17 5.66 24.90
N ILE A 213 -17.25 6.37 24.23
CA ILE A 213 -16.77 7.68 24.66
C ILE A 213 -17.62 8.77 24.03
N ASP A 214 -18.42 9.47 24.84
CA ASP A 214 -19.21 10.60 24.38
C ASP A 214 -18.38 11.90 24.38
N LEU A 215 -18.00 12.34 23.19
CA LEU A 215 -17.25 13.58 23.01
C LEU A 215 -18.17 14.80 22.81
N SER A 216 -19.50 14.69 22.88
CA SER A 216 -20.42 15.81 22.58
C SER A 216 -20.19 17.07 23.42
N THR A 217 -19.58 16.92 24.60
CA THR A 217 -19.25 18.03 25.52
C THR A 217 -17.92 18.72 25.22
N LEU A 218 -17.06 18.14 24.35
CA LEU A 218 -15.82 18.77 23.92
C LEU A 218 -16.12 19.88 22.90
N SER A 219 -15.83 21.12 23.28
CA SER A 219 -15.85 22.26 22.37
C SER A 219 -14.93 22.00 21.18
N LEU A 220 -15.45 22.23 19.96
CA LEU A 220 -14.61 22.22 18.77
C LEU A 220 -13.69 23.44 18.84
N PRO A 221 -12.39 23.30 18.54
CA PRO A 221 -11.60 24.48 18.20
C PRO A 221 -12.28 25.17 17.00
N PRO A 222 -12.22 26.51 16.91
CA PRO A 222 -12.73 27.22 15.75
C PRO A 222 -12.09 26.63 14.49
N SER A 223 -12.89 26.42 13.46
CA SER A 223 -12.39 25.96 12.15
C SER A 223 -11.22 26.86 11.75
N PRO A 224 -10.08 26.30 11.29
CA PRO A 224 -9.02 27.13 10.76
C PRO A 224 -9.62 27.95 9.63
N GLU A 225 -9.64 29.27 9.82
CA GLU A 225 -10.06 30.21 8.78
C GLU A 225 -9.33 29.83 7.51
N THR A 226 -10.07 29.77 6.40
CA THR A 226 -9.52 29.59 5.06
C THR A 226 -8.55 30.74 4.80
N SER A 227 -7.30 30.57 5.19
CA SER A 227 -6.20 31.45 4.79
C SER A 227 -6.03 31.27 3.29
N THR A 228 -6.55 32.25 2.56
CA THR A 228 -6.42 32.48 1.12
C THR A 228 -4.98 32.48 0.66
#